data_AF-A0A1H6RG00-F1
#
_entry.id   AF-A0A1H6RG00-F1
#
_cell.length_a   1.000
_cell.length_b   1.000
_cell.length_c   1.000
_cell.angle_alpha   90.00
_cell.angle_beta   90.00
_cell.angle_gamma   90.00
#
_symmetry.space_group_name_H-M   'P 1'
#
loop_
_entity.id
_entity.type
_entity.pdbx_description
1 polymer ?
#
loop_
_entity_poly.entity_id
_entity_poly.type
_entity_poly.pdbx_seq_one_letter_code
_entity_poly.pdbx_strand_id
1 'polypeptide(L)'
;MIALSNDGRISTSWIVAGCIVSFAILFPINLNKDFLVVFDRNFFVNGVLEYNCWPDQLTKARDLFHNIPCPAEQLGCHKGNMAFRFTIPVLLNIFGFNGQAVYVFQLVLGIAFLFGVYQLAFSVSHIRFLAAGFLLCFISTNAGQAIVYDFRAWGDAFSFMFLIFAALSKKDWIRFFFLQAAFWTDERTLIAAIGIALFWLCQKDAASLKNFSNRKIVIDFLFRKNQMITLWISYAVYFFIRLYLTKVVGLATPKEDANFSILSYYATFRTLIPIILTHKFFLIYIILGAVYLVRIRAWLVLSGYIGFIVLYHLVAHMVYDTSRSMGYGYFIYFVAFGLCSQFLSIADSKKLMYANLIITLVIFPLRHILFS
;
A
#
# COMPACT_ATOMS: atom_id res chain seq x y z
N MET A 1 2.72 -32.92 -11.83
CA MET A 1 4.05 -33.29 -11.32
C MET A 1 5.03 -33.00 -12.46
N ILE A 2 5.64 -31.81 -12.46
CA ILE A 2 6.58 -31.38 -13.51
C ILE A 2 7.91 -31.16 -12.81
N ALA A 3 8.91 -31.94 -13.21
CA ALA A 3 10.28 -31.81 -12.77
C ALA A 3 10.84 -30.45 -13.23
N LEU A 4 11.19 -29.60 -12.26
CA LEU A 4 12.04 -28.44 -12.48
C LEU A 4 13.38 -28.73 -11.80
N SER A 5 14.33 -29.30 -12.56
CA SER A 5 15.75 -29.25 -12.24
C SER A 5 16.47 -28.47 -13.33
N ASN A 6 16.95 -27.27 -13.01
CA ASN A 6 18.39 -27.04 -12.93
C ASN A 6 18.64 -25.67 -12.30
N ASP A 7 19.46 -25.72 -11.26
CA ASP A 7 19.71 -24.71 -10.24
C ASP A 7 20.36 -23.43 -10.82
N GLY A 8 19.53 -22.55 -11.39
CA GLY A 8 19.83 -21.12 -11.47
C GLY A 8 19.60 -20.46 -10.12
N ARG A 9 20.23 -20.95 -9.04
CA ARG A 9 20.13 -20.37 -7.69
C ARG A 9 20.78 -18.99 -7.70
N ILE A 10 20.00 -17.99 -8.08
CA ILE A 10 20.23 -16.63 -7.61
C ILE A 10 20.18 -16.73 -6.08
N SER A 11 21.35 -16.66 -5.44
CA SER A 11 21.45 -16.71 -4.00
C SER A 11 20.64 -15.58 -3.39
N THR A 12 20.09 -15.81 -2.20
CA THR A 12 19.34 -14.80 -1.43
C THR A 12 20.12 -13.49 -1.31
N SER A 13 21.47 -13.57 -1.32
CA SER A 13 22.36 -12.41 -1.33
C SER A 13 22.21 -11.51 -2.57
N TRP A 14 21.96 -12.04 -3.78
CA TRP A 14 21.73 -11.22 -4.97
C TRP A 14 20.38 -10.51 -4.94
N ILE A 15 19.36 -11.10 -4.30
CA ILE A 15 18.05 -10.46 -4.13
C ILE A 15 18.17 -9.32 -3.12
N VAL A 16 18.84 -9.57 -1.99
CA VAL A 16 19.11 -8.54 -0.98
C VAL A 16 19.97 -7.41 -1.59
N ALA A 17 21.01 -7.76 -2.33
CA ALA A 17 21.83 -6.79 -3.06
C ALA A 17 20.99 -6.01 -4.08
N GLY A 18 20.09 -6.67 -4.82
CA GLY A 18 19.16 -6.02 -5.74
C GLY A 18 18.21 -5.06 -5.03
N CYS A 19 17.67 -5.43 -3.86
CA CYS A 19 16.86 -4.52 -3.04
C CYS A 19 17.68 -3.32 -2.55
N ILE A 20 18.91 -3.55 -2.07
CA ILE A 20 19.82 -2.49 -1.62
C ILE A 20 20.20 -1.56 -2.77
N VAL A 21 20.53 -2.11 -3.95
CA VAL A 21 20.85 -1.34 -5.16
C VAL A 21 19.62 -0.56 -5.61
N SER A 22 18.44 -1.19 -5.63
CA SER A 22 17.20 -0.48 -6.00
C SER A 22 16.90 0.65 -5.02
N PHE A 23 17.10 0.41 -3.72
CA PHE A 23 17.01 1.43 -2.69
C PHE A 23 18.04 2.55 -2.91
N ALA A 24 19.29 2.19 -3.21
CA ALA A 24 20.39 3.11 -3.52
C ALA A 24 20.27 3.81 -4.88
N ILE A 25 19.38 3.36 -5.77
CA ILE A 25 19.01 4.05 -7.02
C ILE A 25 17.83 4.99 -6.76
N LEU A 26 16.87 4.57 -5.93
CA LEU A 26 15.76 5.43 -5.50
C LEU A 26 16.26 6.60 -4.66
N PHE A 27 17.28 6.40 -3.83
CA PHE A 27 17.76 7.39 -2.89
C PHE A 27 18.31 8.66 -3.60
N PRO A 28 19.21 8.57 -4.60
CA PRO A 28 19.83 9.73 -5.24
C PRO A 28 18.97 10.37 -6.32
N ILE A 29 18.18 9.59 -7.06
CA ILE A 29 17.29 10.13 -8.10
C ILE A 29 16.18 10.99 -7.48
N ASN A 30 15.83 10.73 -6.21
CA ASN A 30 14.76 11.39 -5.49
C ASN A 30 15.23 12.34 -4.38
N LEU A 31 16.55 12.55 -4.26
CA LEU A 31 17.17 13.52 -3.36
C LEU A 31 16.78 14.94 -3.80
N ASN A 32 15.57 15.36 -3.45
CA ASN A 32 15.20 16.76 -3.45
C ASN A 32 16.00 17.49 -2.36
N LYS A 33 16.20 18.81 -2.50
CA LYS A 33 16.83 19.66 -1.48
C LYS A 33 16.20 19.45 -0.09
N ASP A 34 14.90 19.13 -0.06
CA ASP A 34 14.11 18.82 1.13
C ASP A 34 14.64 17.63 1.96
N PHE A 35 15.31 16.64 1.35
CA PHE A 35 15.80 15.48 2.08
C PHE A 35 17.05 15.80 2.91
N LEU A 36 17.93 16.69 2.44
CA LEU A 36 19.06 17.17 3.24
C LEU A 36 18.57 17.90 4.50
N VAL A 37 17.40 18.53 4.43
CA VAL A 37 16.74 19.17 5.58
C VAL A 37 16.34 18.13 6.65
N VAL A 38 16.06 16.87 6.28
CA VAL A 38 15.77 15.80 7.25
C VAL A 38 16.98 15.50 8.15
N PHE A 39 18.20 15.86 7.78
CA PHE A 39 19.35 15.71 8.70
C PHE A 39 19.65 16.97 9.53
N ASP A 40 18.91 18.05 9.32
CA ASP A 40 18.92 19.19 10.22
C ASP A 40 18.12 18.85 11.48
N ARG A 41 18.74 18.96 12.66
CA ARG A 41 18.07 18.74 13.95
C ARG A 41 16.86 19.66 14.13
N ASN A 42 16.89 20.86 13.54
CA ASN A 42 15.81 21.82 13.64
C ASN A 42 14.58 21.42 12.82
N PHE A 43 14.71 20.52 11.84
CA PHE A 43 13.59 20.11 11.01
C PHE A 43 12.47 19.42 11.79
N PHE A 44 12.83 18.52 12.71
CA PHE A 44 11.86 17.76 13.51
C PHE A 44 11.27 18.58 14.67
N VAL A 45 11.95 19.66 15.07
CA VAL A 45 11.58 20.47 16.23
C VAL A 45 10.81 21.73 15.83
N ASN A 46 11.22 22.40 14.75
CA ASN A 46 10.75 23.74 14.42
C ASN A 46 9.75 23.80 13.25
N GLY A 47 9.30 22.65 12.72
CA GLY A 47 8.23 22.62 11.71
C GLY A 47 8.55 23.47 10.46
N VAL A 48 9.83 23.52 10.06
CA VAL A 48 10.37 24.46 9.05
C VAL A 48 9.66 24.39 7.68
N LEU A 49 8.85 23.35 7.44
CA LEU A 49 7.92 23.25 6.30
C LEU A 49 6.47 23.21 6.79
N GLU A 50 5.59 24.00 6.17
CA GLU A 50 4.14 24.07 6.47
C GLU A 50 3.42 22.71 6.44
N TYR A 51 4.01 21.69 5.82
CA TYR A 51 3.46 20.33 5.68
C TYR A 51 4.14 19.27 6.55
N ASN A 52 4.95 19.68 7.53
CA ASN A 52 5.62 18.76 8.45
C ASN A 52 4.69 18.33 9.60
N CYS A 53 4.34 17.04 9.68
CA CYS A 53 3.48 16.51 10.74
C CYS A 53 4.24 16.08 12.01
N TRP A 54 5.57 16.14 12.03
CA TRP A 54 6.36 15.72 13.19
C TRP A 54 5.97 16.42 14.51
N PRO A 55 5.75 17.75 14.57
CA PRO A 55 5.33 18.41 15.81
C PRO A 55 3.99 17.87 16.35
N ASP A 56 3.05 17.60 15.46
CA ASP A 56 1.74 17.04 15.81
C ASP A 56 1.87 15.59 16.29
N GLN A 57 2.72 14.78 15.64
CA GLN A 57 3.02 13.41 16.07
C GLN A 57 3.73 13.36 17.42
N LEU A 58 4.65 14.31 17.69
CA LEU A 58 5.34 14.44 18.98
C LEU A 58 4.37 14.85 20.09
N THR A 59 3.44 15.76 19.78
CA THR A 59 2.38 16.16 20.72
C THR A 59 1.50 14.95 21.07
N LYS A 60 1.05 14.19 20.07
CA LYS A 60 0.32 12.94 20.32
C LYS A 60 1.16 11.86 20.99
N ALA A 61 2.47 11.82 20.79
CA ALA A 61 3.29 10.85 21.51
C ALA A 61 3.28 11.14 23.02
N ARG A 62 3.28 12.42 23.42
CA ARG A 62 3.22 12.83 24.83
C ARG A 62 1.84 12.59 25.46
N ASP A 63 0.79 12.82 24.69
CA ASP A 63 -0.59 12.52 25.07
C ASP A 63 -1.31 11.86 23.89
N LEU A 64 -1.40 10.51 23.93
CA LEU A 64 -1.97 9.71 22.85
C LEU A 64 -3.40 10.11 22.51
N PHE A 65 -4.15 10.63 23.49
CA PHE A 65 -5.55 11.00 23.34
C PHE A 65 -5.74 12.50 23.09
N HIS A 66 -4.65 13.22 22.81
CA HIS A 66 -4.73 14.63 22.45
C HIS A 66 -5.45 14.81 21.09
N ASN A 67 -6.54 15.59 21.10
CA ASN A 67 -7.17 16.06 19.88
C ASN A 67 -6.33 17.21 19.31
N ILE A 68 -5.76 17.01 18.12
CA ILE A 68 -5.06 18.10 17.43
C ILE A 68 -6.13 19.02 16.82
N PRO A 69 -6.27 20.27 17.30
CA PRO A 69 -7.27 21.18 16.78
C PRO A 69 -6.96 21.49 15.32
N CYS A 70 -7.99 21.43 14.49
CA CYS A 70 -7.91 22.04 13.18
C CYS A 70 -8.48 23.47 13.25
N PRO A 71 -7.76 24.50 12.73
CA PRO A 71 -8.33 25.82 12.58
C PRO A 71 -9.61 25.77 11.75
N ALA A 72 -10.71 26.33 12.26
CA ALA A 72 -12.03 26.30 11.62
C ALA A 72 -12.07 26.94 10.21
N GLU A 73 -11.04 27.73 9.86
CA GLU A 73 -10.93 28.43 8.59
C GLU A 73 -10.20 27.60 7.50
N GLN A 74 -9.59 26.46 7.85
CA GLN A 74 -8.90 25.57 6.89
C GLN A 74 -9.76 24.35 6.52
N LEU A 75 -10.47 24.44 5.40
CA LEU A 75 -11.05 23.28 4.71
C LEU A 75 -9.94 22.29 4.31
N GLY A 76 -10.09 20.99 4.61
CA GLY A 76 -9.14 19.94 4.19
C GLY A 76 -7.92 19.78 5.09
N CYS A 77 -8.00 20.26 6.32
CA CYS A 77 -6.92 20.31 7.29
C CYS A 77 -6.44 18.92 7.73
N HIS A 78 -5.31 18.51 7.17
CA HIS A 78 -4.70 17.19 7.40
C HIS A 78 -4.56 16.80 8.88
N LYS A 79 -4.40 17.79 9.77
CA LYS A 79 -4.23 17.60 11.21
C LYS A 79 -5.40 16.92 11.91
N GLY A 80 -6.64 17.17 11.47
CA GLY A 80 -7.82 16.55 12.06
C GLY A 80 -7.92 15.04 11.79
N ASN A 81 -7.35 14.59 10.67
CA ASN A 81 -7.28 13.17 10.33
C ASN A 81 -6.23 12.40 11.14
N MET A 82 -5.40 13.10 11.93
CA MET A 82 -4.42 12.48 12.81
C MET A 82 -5.00 12.00 14.15
N ALA A 83 -6.24 12.37 14.51
CA ALA A 83 -6.84 12.04 15.81
C ALA A 83 -6.81 10.54 16.14
N PHE A 84 -7.05 9.67 15.15
CA PHE A 84 -7.02 8.21 15.32
C PHE A 84 -5.73 7.54 14.85
N ARG A 85 -4.72 8.30 14.46
CA ARG A 85 -3.42 7.76 14.04
C ARG A 85 -2.54 7.57 15.27
N PHE A 86 -2.36 6.33 15.71
CA PHE A 86 -1.59 6.01 16.93
C PHE A 86 -0.27 5.32 16.66
N THR A 87 -0.07 4.76 15.47
CA THR A 87 1.13 3.95 15.21
C THR A 87 2.43 4.74 15.30
N ILE A 88 2.53 5.91 14.65
CA ILE A 88 3.72 6.76 14.75
C ILE A 88 3.92 7.30 16.18
N PRO A 89 2.89 7.83 16.87
CA PRO A 89 3.03 8.26 18.26
C PRO A 89 3.54 7.17 19.21
N VAL A 90 3.05 5.93 19.05
CA VAL A 90 3.53 4.79 19.82
C VAL A 90 5.00 4.46 19.50
N LEU A 91 5.40 4.49 18.23
CA LEU A 91 6.79 4.32 17.84
C LEU A 91 7.68 5.42 18.43
N LEU A 92 7.25 6.69 18.39
CA LEU A 92 7.95 7.79 19.02
C LEU A 92 8.18 7.54 20.51
N ASN A 93 7.18 7.06 21.24
CA ASN A 93 7.35 6.70 22.66
C ASN A 93 8.38 5.59 22.86
N ILE A 94 8.38 4.55 22.01
CA ILE A 94 9.37 3.46 22.07
C ILE A 94 10.79 3.97 21.81
N PHE A 95 10.97 4.91 20.87
CA PHE A 95 12.26 5.49 20.49
C PHE A 95 12.62 6.76 21.26
N GLY A 96 11.93 7.10 22.35
CA GLY A 96 12.25 8.25 23.20
C GLY A 96 12.03 9.61 22.52
N PHE A 97 10.91 9.78 21.81
CA PHE A 97 10.50 11.00 21.10
C PHE A 97 11.42 11.45 19.96
N ASN A 98 12.24 10.53 19.43
CA ASN A 98 13.18 10.85 18.38
C ASN A 98 12.58 10.55 16.99
N GLY A 99 12.12 11.60 16.30
CA GLY A 99 11.59 11.48 14.92
C GLY A 99 12.62 10.98 13.91
N GLN A 100 13.91 11.34 14.08
CA GLN A 100 14.98 10.80 13.23
C GLN A 100 15.12 9.30 13.41
N ALA A 101 15.06 8.79 14.65
CA ALA A 101 15.12 7.36 14.92
C ALA A 101 13.94 6.61 14.28
N VAL A 102 12.73 7.17 14.36
CA VAL A 102 11.55 6.59 13.69
C VAL A 102 11.70 6.59 12.17
N TYR A 103 12.27 7.65 11.58
CA TYR A 103 12.54 7.68 10.14
C TYR A 103 13.62 6.69 9.72
N VAL A 104 14.73 6.58 10.46
CA VAL A 104 15.76 5.55 10.22
C VAL A 104 15.15 4.15 10.33
N PHE A 105 14.28 3.92 11.32
CA PHE A 105 13.55 2.69 11.47
C PHE A 105 12.63 2.40 10.27
N GLN A 106 11.94 3.42 9.74
CA GLN A 106 11.18 3.32 8.49
C GLN A 106 12.06 2.90 7.31
N LEU A 107 13.26 3.46 7.15
CA LEU A 107 14.17 3.08 6.06
C LEU A 107 14.63 1.62 6.19
N VAL A 108 14.98 1.18 7.41
CA VAL A 108 15.35 -0.21 7.69
C VAL A 108 14.19 -1.17 7.41
N LEU A 109 12.98 -0.86 7.89
CA LEU A 109 11.78 -1.63 7.56
C LEU A 109 11.44 -1.58 6.08
N GLY A 110 11.79 -0.51 5.39
CA GLY A 110 11.68 -0.37 3.94
C GLY A 110 12.37 -1.48 3.17
N ILE A 111 13.57 -1.89 3.59
CA ILE A 111 14.28 -3.02 2.99
C ILE A 111 13.48 -4.31 3.15
N ALA A 112 12.95 -4.56 4.36
CA ALA A 112 12.11 -5.72 4.63
C ALA A 112 10.79 -5.70 3.83
N PHE A 113 10.21 -4.53 3.62
CA PHE A 113 9.03 -4.35 2.78
C PHE A 113 9.31 -4.63 1.30
N LEU A 114 10.41 -4.13 0.74
CA LEU A 114 10.81 -4.45 -0.65
C LEU A 114 11.05 -5.94 -0.83
N PHE A 115 11.68 -6.59 0.16
CA PHE A 115 11.80 -8.05 0.17
C PHE A 115 10.42 -8.73 0.24
N GLY A 116 9.49 -8.19 1.04
CA GLY A 116 8.12 -8.67 1.11
C GLY A 116 7.36 -8.57 -0.22
N VAL A 117 7.50 -7.45 -0.92
CA VAL A 117 6.97 -7.24 -2.29
C VAL A 117 7.51 -8.32 -3.24
N TYR A 118 8.83 -8.56 -3.21
CA TYR A 118 9.43 -9.63 -4.00
C TYR A 118 8.85 -11.00 -3.65
N GLN A 119 8.72 -11.32 -2.36
CA GLN A 119 8.18 -12.61 -1.89
C GLN A 119 6.72 -12.82 -2.35
N LEU A 120 5.87 -11.79 -2.26
CA LEU A 120 4.50 -11.88 -2.78
C LEU A 120 4.48 -12.06 -4.29
N ALA A 121 5.26 -11.29 -5.05
CA ALA A 121 5.33 -11.44 -6.51
C ALA A 121 5.89 -12.82 -6.92
N PHE A 122 6.88 -13.34 -6.19
CA PHE A 122 7.42 -14.67 -6.40
C PHE A 122 6.40 -15.76 -6.05
N SER A 123 5.60 -15.57 -4.99
CA SER A 123 4.58 -16.54 -4.58
C SER A 123 3.50 -16.79 -5.64
N VAL A 124 3.24 -15.81 -6.52
CA VAL A 124 2.22 -15.94 -7.59
C VAL A 124 2.79 -16.27 -8.97
N SER A 125 4.06 -15.92 -9.23
CA SER A 125 4.69 -16.18 -10.53
C SER A 125 5.57 -17.43 -10.54
N HIS A 126 6.08 -17.83 -9.37
CA HIS A 126 7.10 -18.87 -9.19
C HIS A 126 8.36 -18.68 -10.06
N ILE A 127 8.56 -17.48 -10.63
CA ILE A 127 9.66 -17.17 -11.55
C ILE A 127 10.41 -15.95 -11.01
N ARG A 128 11.67 -16.16 -10.61
CA ARG A 128 12.52 -15.13 -9.97
C ARG A 128 12.66 -13.86 -10.82
N PHE A 129 12.86 -14.01 -12.13
CA PHE A 129 12.99 -12.87 -13.05
C PHE A 129 11.73 -12.00 -13.05
N LEU A 130 10.54 -12.61 -13.10
CA LEU A 130 9.29 -11.85 -13.11
C LEU A 130 9.05 -11.18 -11.75
N ALA A 131 9.37 -11.85 -10.63
CA ALA A 131 9.28 -11.26 -9.31
C ALA A 131 10.24 -10.07 -9.11
N ALA A 132 11.48 -10.19 -9.58
CA ALA A 132 12.46 -9.10 -9.54
C ALA A 132 12.03 -7.92 -10.44
N GLY A 133 11.56 -8.22 -11.66
CA GLY A 133 11.02 -7.20 -12.55
C GLY A 133 9.81 -6.48 -11.95
N PHE A 134 8.88 -7.24 -11.34
CA PHE A 134 7.74 -6.68 -10.61
C PHE A 134 8.19 -5.75 -9.50
N LEU A 135 9.22 -6.12 -8.71
CA LEU A 135 9.76 -5.27 -7.64
C LEU A 135 10.29 -3.95 -8.19
N LEU A 136 11.12 -3.98 -9.24
CA LEU A 136 11.69 -2.78 -9.86
C LEU A 136 10.59 -1.83 -10.38
N CYS A 137 9.59 -2.43 -11.00
CA CYS A 137 8.37 -1.75 -11.39
C CYS A 137 7.61 -1.16 -10.19
N PHE A 138 7.34 -1.95 -9.15
CA PHE A 138 6.60 -1.56 -7.95
C PHE A 138 7.23 -0.37 -7.23
N ILE A 139 8.56 -0.37 -7.16
CA ILE A 139 9.37 0.70 -6.59
C ILE A 139 9.04 2.07 -7.20
N SER A 140 8.69 2.11 -8.49
CA SER A 140 8.34 3.36 -9.18
C SER A 140 6.93 3.88 -8.89
N THR A 141 6.11 3.13 -8.13
CA THR A 141 4.76 3.53 -7.73
C THR A 141 4.80 4.38 -6.46
N ASN A 142 3.71 5.08 -6.14
CA ASN A 142 3.61 5.86 -4.91
C ASN A 142 3.83 4.99 -3.66
N ALA A 143 3.37 3.73 -3.67
CA ALA A 143 3.58 2.80 -2.55
C ALA A 143 5.05 2.38 -2.39
N GLY A 144 5.75 2.14 -3.50
CA GLY A 144 7.18 1.85 -3.48
C GLY A 144 8.04 3.04 -3.06
N GLN A 145 7.66 4.24 -3.53
CA GLN A 145 8.34 5.50 -3.23
C GLN A 145 8.14 5.97 -1.78
N ALA A 146 6.99 5.69 -1.17
CA ALA A 146 6.64 6.18 0.16
C ALA A 146 7.69 5.88 1.24
N ILE A 147 8.42 4.76 1.14
CA ILE A 147 9.51 4.40 2.06
C ILE A 147 10.49 5.56 2.27
N VAL A 148 10.84 6.24 1.18
CA VAL A 148 11.82 7.35 1.18
C VAL A 148 11.11 8.69 1.36
N TYR A 149 9.98 8.88 0.66
CA TYR A 149 9.28 10.17 0.59
C TYR A 149 8.42 10.52 1.81
N ASP A 150 8.04 9.54 2.62
CA ASP A 150 7.25 9.78 3.83
C ASP A 150 8.15 10.26 5.00
N PHE A 151 8.97 11.27 4.74
CA PHE A 151 9.83 11.92 5.75
C PHE A 151 9.07 12.99 6.56
N ARG A 152 7.83 13.31 6.16
CA ARG A 152 6.95 14.29 6.84
C ARG A 152 6.04 13.66 7.90
N ALA A 153 6.22 12.35 8.19
CA ALA A 153 5.45 11.58 9.15
C ALA A 153 3.94 11.50 8.86
N TRP A 154 3.57 11.30 7.58
CA TRP A 154 2.19 11.02 7.19
C TRP A 154 1.78 9.59 7.53
N GLY A 155 2.74 8.66 7.50
CA GLY A 155 2.58 7.26 7.90
C GLY A 155 2.20 6.31 6.77
N ASP A 156 2.13 6.78 5.53
CA ASP A 156 1.85 5.93 4.37
C ASP A 156 2.89 4.82 4.21
N ALA A 157 4.17 5.10 4.50
CA ALA A 157 5.23 4.09 4.45
C ALA A 157 4.92 2.94 5.41
N PHE A 158 4.65 3.24 6.68
CA PHE A 158 4.30 2.24 7.69
C PHE A 158 3.01 1.49 7.33
N SER A 159 1.98 2.19 6.86
CA SER A 159 0.73 1.59 6.38
C SER A 159 0.98 0.52 5.31
N PHE A 160 1.76 0.83 4.28
CA PHE A 160 2.07 -0.12 3.21
C PHE A 160 2.94 -1.28 3.69
N MET A 161 3.93 -1.02 4.55
CA MET A 161 4.78 -2.04 5.14
C MET A 161 3.96 -3.07 5.92
N PHE A 162 3.10 -2.60 6.82
CA PHE A 162 2.31 -3.47 7.66
C PHE A 162 1.28 -4.29 6.87
N LEU A 163 0.68 -3.73 5.82
CA LEU A 163 -0.22 -4.51 4.96
C LEU A 163 0.51 -5.63 4.20
N ILE A 164 1.74 -5.40 3.70
CA ILE A 164 2.58 -6.48 3.12
C ILE A 164 2.91 -7.54 4.17
N PHE A 165 3.33 -7.13 5.37
CA PHE A 165 3.68 -8.08 6.43
C PHE A 165 2.47 -8.87 6.92
N ALA A 166 1.28 -8.27 6.98
CA ALA A 166 0.04 -8.96 7.24
C ALA A 166 -0.25 -10.03 6.17
N ALA A 167 -0.09 -9.70 4.89
CA ALA A 167 -0.31 -10.63 3.78
C ALA A 167 0.67 -11.81 3.79
N LEU A 168 1.92 -11.60 4.20
CA LEU A 168 2.97 -12.63 4.29
C LEU A 168 2.91 -13.47 5.58
N SER A 169 2.24 -12.98 6.61
CA SER A 169 2.22 -13.62 7.92
C SER A 169 1.53 -14.98 7.88
N LYS A 170 2.25 -16.02 8.33
CA LYS A 170 1.70 -17.39 8.47
C LYS A 170 0.90 -17.57 9.75
N LYS A 171 1.32 -16.91 10.84
CA LYS A 171 0.67 -17.00 12.15
C LYS A 171 -0.45 -15.95 12.26
N ASP A 172 -1.62 -16.37 12.72
CA ASP A 172 -2.82 -15.53 12.79
C ASP A 172 -2.63 -14.32 13.71
N TRP A 173 -1.98 -14.50 14.86
CA TRP A 173 -1.70 -13.40 15.79
C TRP A 173 -0.74 -12.34 15.19
N ILE A 174 0.30 -12.75 14.45
CA ILE A 174 1.23 -11.82 13.79
C ILE A 174 0.47 -10.99 12.74
N ARG A 175 -0.37 -11.67 11.94
CA ARG A 175 -1.23 -11.01 10.95
C ARG A 175 -2.16 -10.00 11.60
N PHE A 176 -2.79 -10.37 12.72
CA PHE A 176 -3.64 -9.47 13.48
C PHE A 176 -2.88 -8.21 13.91
N PHE A 177 -1.69 -8.33 14.50
CA PHE A 177 -0.90 -7.17 14.92
C PHE A 177 -0.52 -6.25 13.75
N PHE A 178 -0.11 -6.81 12.61
CA PHE A 178 0.19 -5.99 11.45
C PHE A 178 -1.06 -5.32 10.85
N LEU A 179 -2.21 -5.99 10.83
CA LEU A 179 -3.46 -5.35 10.42
C LEU A 179 -3.84 -4.21 11.36
N GLN A 180 -3.75 -4.41 12.68
CA GLN A 180 -3.99 -3.33 13.64
C GLN A 180 -3.00 -2.17 13.44
N ALA A 181 -1.70 -2.45 13.33
CA ALA A 181 -0.70 -1.42 13.09
C ALA A 181 -0.99 -0.63 11.81
N ALA A 182 -1.43 -1.28 10.73
CA ALA A 182 -1.88 -0.61 9.52
C ALA A 182 -3.13 0.27 9.77
N PHE A 183 -4.17 -0.29 10.38
CA PHE A 183 -5.46 0.39 10.61
C PHE A 183 -5.33 1.63 11.51
N TRP A 184 -4.43 1.58 12.50
CA TRP A 184 -4.11 2.70 13.38
C TRP A 184 -3.04 3.64 12.83
N THR A 185 -2.50 3.38 11.64
CA THR A 185 -1.63 4.33 10.94
C THR A 185 -2.46 5.23 10.03
N ASP A 186 -3.36 4.63 9.24
CA ASP A 186 -4.22 5.35 8.32
C ASP A 186 -5.49 4.55 8.01
N GLU A 187 -6.66 5.17 8.08
CA GLU A 187 -7.96 4.53 7.87
C GLU A 187 -8.14 3.99 6.43
N ARG A 188 -7.43 4.52 5.44
CA ARG A 188 -7.47 4.00 4.05
C ARG A 188 -6.95 2.56 3.97
N THR A 189 -6.13 2.13 4.94
CA THR A 189 -5.70 0.73 5.04
C THR A 189 -6.85 -0.25 5.28
N LEU A 190 -7.96 0.20 5.89
CA LEU A 190 -9.15 -0.63 6.08
C LEU A 190 -9.69 -1.10 4.72
N ILE A 191 -9.71 -0.22 3.73
CA ILE A 191 -10.15 -0.57 2.38
C ILE A 191 -9.06 -1.37 1.67
N ALA A 192 -7.79 -0.97 1.80
CA ALA A 192 -6.66 -1.67 1.20
C ALA A 192 -6.58 -3.15 1.63
N ALA A 193 -6.96 -3.47 2.88
CA ALA A 193 -6.97 -4.84 3.39
C ALA A 193 -8.00 -5.76 2.69
N ILE A 194 -9.02 -5.22 2.02
CA ILE A 194 -9.89 -5.98 1.13
C ILE A 194 -9.08 -6.51 -0.07
N GLY A 195 -8.11 -5.73 -0.56
CA GLY A 195 -7.18 -6.16 -1.59
C GLY A 195 -6.32 -7.35 -1.16
N ILE A 196 -5.98 -7.47 0.13
CA ILE A 196 -5.29 -8.65 0.69
C ILE A 196 -6.19 -9.89 0.60
N ALA A 197 -7.47 -9.75 0.96
CA ALA A 197 -8.43 -10.84 0.83
C ALA A 197 -8.59 -11.31 -0.62
N LEU A 198 -8.67 -10.38 -1.57
CA LEU A 198 -8.67 -10.70 -3.00
C LEU A 198 -7.38 -11.39 -3.44
N PHE A 199 -6.24 -10.94 -2.94
CA PHE A 199 -4.95 -11.58 -3.21
C PHE A 199 -4.92 -13.03 -2.73
N TRP A 200 -5.38 -13.33 -1.51
CA TRP A 200 -5.47 -14.71 -1.02
C TRP A 200 -6.46 -15.56 -1.82
N LEU A 201 -7.57 -14.96 -2.30
CA LEU A 201 -8.54 -15.65 -3.15
C LEU A 201 -7.93 -16.04 -4.50
N CYS A 202 -7.26 -15.09 -5.15
CA CYS A 202 -6.71 -15.23 -6.52
C CYS A 202 -5.44 -16.07 -6.62
N GLN A 203 -4.89 -16.55 -5.50
CA GLN A 203 -3.84 -17.58 -5.50
C GLN A 203 -4.35 -18.99 -5.84
N LYS A 204 -5.67 -19.19 -5.89
CA LYS A 204 -6.26 -20.46 -6.29
C LYS A 204 -6.20 -20.65 -7.81
N ASP A 205 -6.30 -21.90 -8.25
CA ASP A 205 -6.34 -22.26 -9.67
C ASP A 205 -7.64 -21.83 -10.37
N ALA A 206 -7.61 -21.82 -11.70
CA ALA A 206 -8.73 -21.42 -12.55
C ALA A 206 -10.04 -22.16 -12.22
N ALA A 207 -9.97 -23.46 -11.93
CA ALA A 207 -11.11 -24.29 -11.60
C ALA A 207 -11.76 -23.84 -10.27
N SER A 208 -10.94 -23.60 -9.25
CA SER A 208 -11.40 -23.11 -7.95
C SER A 208 -12.00 -21.70 -8.05
N LEU A 209 -11.42 -20.81 -8.86
CA LEU A 209 -11.94 -19.46 -9.08
C LEU A 209 -13.29 -19.48 -9.81
N LYS A 210 -13.43 -20.32 -10.84
CA LYS A 210 -14.70 -20.51 -11.55
C LYS A 210 -15.78 -21.05 -10.63
N ASN A 211 -15.44 -22.00 -9.75
CA ASN A 211 -16.36 -22.59 -8.79
C ASN A 211 -16.73 -21.63 -7.64
N PHE A 212 -16.06 -20.48 -7.53
CA PHE A 212 -16.35 -19.46 -6.51
C PHE A 212 -17.72 -18.79 -6.71
N SER A 213 -18.48 -19.12 -7.76
CA SER A 213 -19.91 -18.80 -7.87
C SER A 213 -20.79 -19.60 -6.91
N ASN A 214 -20.29 -20.71 -6.36
CA ASN A 214 -21.02 -21.52 -5.39
C ASN A 214 -21.01 -20.85 -4.01
N ARG A 215 -22.20 -20.50 -3.51
CA ARG A 215 -22.41 -19.86 -2.19
C ARG A 215 -21.68 -20.57 -1.05
N LYS A 216 -21.62 -21.91 -1.04
CA LYS A 216 -20.92 -22.66 0.02
C LYS A 216 -19.42 -22.38 0.03
N ILE A 217 -18.79 -22.35 -1.14
CA ILE A 217 -17.36 -22.08 -1.30
C ILE A 217 -17.02 -20.64 -0.87
N VAL A 218 -17.90 -19.69 -1.20
CA VAL A 218 -17.77 -18.29 -0.78
C VAL A 218 -17.83 -18.17 0.74
N ILE A 219 -18.84 -18.77 1.37
CA ILE A 219 -18.98 -18.76 2.83
C ILE A 219 -17.78 -19.43 3.51
N ASP A 220 -17.34 -20.59 3.00
CA ASP A 220 -16.18 -21.30 3.54
C ASP A 220 -14.91 -20.45 3.43
N PHE A 221 -14.72 -19.73 2.33
CA PHE A 221 -13.59 -18.80 2.20
C PHE A 221 -13.70 -17.63 3.18
N LEU A 222 -14.83 -16.92 3.19
CA LEU A 222 -15.01 -15.70 3.97
C LEU A 222 -15.01 -15.94 5.48
N PHE A 223 -15.53 -17.07 5.94
CA PHE A 223 -15.79 -17.30 7.38
C PHE A 223 -15.06 -18.49 7.99
N ARG A 224 -14.47 -19.40 7.20
CA ARG A 224 -13.78 -20.59 7.73
C ARG A 224 -12.27 -20.58 7.51
N LYS A 225 -11.73 -19.68 6.70
CA LYS A 225 -10.29 -19.53 6.55
C LYS A 225 -9.74 -18.64 7.66
N ASN A 226 -8.77 -19.15 8.43
CA ASN A 226 -8.12 -18.42 9.52
C ASN A 226 -7.64 -17.01 9.12
N GLN A 227 -7.11 -16.87 7.90
CA GLN A 227 -6.71 -15.58 7.32
C GLN A 227 -7.86 -14.57 7.28
N MET A 228 -9.03 -14.99 6.79
CA MET A 228 -10.22 -14.16 6.71
C MET A 228 -10.83 -13.90 8.09
N ILE A 229 -10.88 -14.91 8.96
CA ILE A 229 -11.32 -14.74 10.35
C ILE A 229 -10.45 -13.68 11.05
N THR A 230 -9.12 -13.77 10.90
CA THR A 230 -8.19 -12.78 11.46
C THR A 230 -8.48 -11.37 10.93
N LEU A 231 -8.76 -11.24 9.63
CA LEU A 231 -9.10 -9.96 9.01
C LEU A 231 -10.41 -9.39 9.59
N TRP A 232 -11.46 -10.21 9.73
CA TRP A 232 -12.73 -9.78 10.32
C TRP A 232 -12.60 -9.40 11.80
N ILE A 233 -11.87 -10.19 12.58
CA ILE A 233 -11.56 -9.86 13.98
C ILE A 233 -10.80 -8.52 14.04
N SER A 234 -9.86 -8.29 13.12
CA SER A 234 -9.10 -7.04 13.06
C SER A 234 -10.02 -5.83 12.78
N TYR A 235 -10.96 -5.95 11.85
CA TYR A 235 -11.97 -4.92 11.62
C TYR A 235 -12.82 -4.68 12.86
N ALA A 236 -13.37 -5.74 13.46
CA ALA A 236 -14.22 -5.64 14.63
C ALA A 236 -13.50 -4.91 15.77
N VAL A 237 -12.28 -5.34 16.11
CA VAL A 237 -11.47 -4.71 17.16
C VAL A 237 -11.21 -3.23 16.86
N TYR A 238 -10.80 -2.91 15.63
CA TYR A 238 -10.58 -1.51 15.23
C TYR A 238 -11.84 -0.66 15.40
N PHE A 239 -12.98 -1.13 14.90
CA PHE A 239 -14.24 -0.39 14.99
C PHE A 239 -14.72 -0.24 16.44
N PHE A 240 -14.64 -1.29 17.26
CA PHE A 240 -15.03 -1.22 18.68
C PHE A 240 -14.17 -0.23 19.46
N ILE A 241 -12.85 -0.30 19.30
CA ILE A 241 -11.93 0.63 19.97
C ILE A 241 -12.16 2.05 19.44
N ARG A 242 -12.30 2.24 18.12
CA ARG A 242 -12.56 3.57 17.54
C ARG A 242 -13.85 4.18 18.07
N LEU A 243 -14.93 3.40 18.14
CA LEU A 243 -16.21 3.83 18.73
C LEU A 243 -16.07 4.16 20.22
N TYR A 244 -15.34 3.35 20.97
CA TYR A 244 -15.06 3.61 22.39
C TYR A 244 -14.30 4.94 22.56
N LEU A 245 -13.23 5.14 21.79
CA LEU A 245 -12.44 6.37 21.83
C LEU A 245 -13.27 7.60 21.43
N THR A 246 -14.17 7.47 20.45
CA THR A 246 -15.07 8.57 20.08
C THR A 246 -16.07 8.89 21.18
N LYS A 247 -16.71 7.88 21.78
CA LYS A 247 -17.82 8.10 22.73
C LYS A 247 -17.35 8.42 24.15
N VAL A 248 -16.26 7.79 24.58
CA VAL A 248 -15.79 7.84 25.98
C VAL A 248 -14.64 8.82 26.14
N VAL A 249 -13.67 8.81 25.22
CA VAL A 249 -12.50 9.70 25.28
C VAL A 249 -12.77 11.04 24.59
N GLY A 250 -13.76 11.10 23.68
CA GLY A 250 -14.11 12.32 22.95
C GLY A 250 -13.21 12.61 21.76
N LEU A 251 -12.50 11.59 21.22
CA LEU A 251 -11.75 11.75 19.98
C LEU A 251 -12.69 11.91 18.79
N ALA A 252 -12.45 12.92 17.95
CA ALA A 252 -13.29 13.19 16.78
C ALA A 252 -12.44 13.44 15.53
N THR A 253 -13.00 13.10 14.37
CA THR A 253 -12.44 13.48 13.06
C THR A 253 -13.29 14.64 12.54
N PRO A 254 -12.73 15.71 11.94
CA PRO A 254 -13.52 16.78 11.37
C PRO A 254 -14.51 16.24 10.33
N LYS A 255 -15.74 16.77 10.31
CA LYS A 255 -16.80 16.29 9.41
C LYS A 255 -16.63 16.76 7.96
N GLU A 256 -15.77 17.74 7.70
CA GLU A 256 -15.70 18.44 6.41
C GLU A 256 -14.63 17.89 5.44
N ASP A 257 -13.73 17.01 5.90
CA ASP A 257 -12.56 16.57 5.12
C ASP A 257 -12.87 15.50 4.06
N ALA A 258 -14.02 14.84 4.13
CA ALA A 258 -14.46 13.80 3.19
C ALA A 258 -15.88 14.08 2.70
N ASN A 259 -16.01 14.93 1.67
CA ASN A 259 -17.30 15.36 1.14
C ASN A 259 -17.54 14.82 -0.28
N PHE A 260 -18.75 14.35 -0.57
CA PHE A 260 -19.17 14.00 -1.93
C PHE A 260 -19.12 15.20 -2.88
N SER A 261 -19.14 16.44 -2.39
CA SER A 261 -18.89 17.63 -3.19
C SER A 261 -17.48 17.67 -3.80
N ILE A 262 -16.51 16.97 -3.23
CA ILE A 262 -15.16 16.85 -3.79
C ILE A 262 -15.17 15.97 -5.04
N LEU A 263 -16.08 14.99 -5.13
CA LEU A 263 -16.21 14.14 -6.32
C LEU A 263 -16.63 14.94 -7.57
N SER A 264 -17.45 15.99 -7.42
CA SER A 264 -17.83 16.84 -8.57
C SER A 264 -16.67 17.72 -9.05
N TYR A 265 -15.75 18.12 -8.15
CA TYR A 265 -14.51 18.82 -8.51
C TYR A 265 -13.59 17.94 -9.37
N TYR A 266 -13.53 16.65 -9.08
CA TYR A 266 -12.70 15.69 -9.83
C TYR A 266 -13.40 15.06 -11.04
N ALA A 267 -14.73 15.18 -11.21
CA ALA A 267 -15.48 14.50 -12.29
C ALA A 267 -15.10 14.89 -13.75
N THR A 268 -14.14 15.78 -13.97
CA THR A 268 -13.62 16.16 -15.30
C THR A 268 -12.46 15.27 -15.77
N PHE A 269 -12.05 15.45 -17.04
CA PHE A 269 -10.91 14.79 -17.73
C PHE A 269 -9.59 14.74 -16.91
N ARG A 270 -9.49 15.54 -15.83
CA ARG A 270 -8.42 15.51 -14.84
C ARG A 270 -8.34 14.22 -14.01
N THR A 271 -9.30 13.29 -14.08
CA THR A 271 -9.23 12.00 -13.34
C THR A 271 -8.48 10.90 -14.08
N LEU A 272 -8.56 10.85 -15.41
CA LEU A 272 -7.95 9.76 -16.18
C LEU A 272 -6.42 9.82 -16.13
N ILE A 273 -5.85 11.03 -16.18
CA ILE A 273 -4.39 11.23 -16.12
C ILE A 273 -3.82 10.73 -14.78
N PRO A 274 -4.32 11.13 -13.59
CA PRO A 274 -3.90 10.56 -12.30
C PRO A 274 -4.05 9.04 -12.20
N ILE A 275 -5.11 8.45 -12.75
CA ILE A 275 -5.30 6.99 -12.74
C ILE A 275 -4.19 6.31 -13.55
N ILE A 276 -3.92 6.80 -14.76
CA ILE A 276 -2.85 6.30 -15.63
C ILE A 276 -1.49 6.53 -14.97
N LEU A 277 -1.25 7.70 -14.38
CA LEU A 277 0.01 8.04 -13.73
C LEU A 277 0.23 7.28 -12.41
N THR A 278 -0.84 6.87 -11.72
CA THR A 278 -0.74 6.16 -10.45
C THR A 278 -0.56 4.67 -10.67
N HIS A 279 -1.37 4.05 -11.52
CA HIS A 279 -1.23 2.63 -11.83
C HIS A 279 -0.10 2.37 -12.83
N LYS A 280 0.33 3.40 -13.58
CA LYS A 280 1.43 3.32 -14.55
C LYS A 280 1.24 2.10 -15.44
N PHE A 281 2.32 1.36 -15.65
CA PHE A 281 2.33 0.14 -16.43
C PHE A 281 1.59 -1.03 -15.74
N PHE A 282 1.24 -0.98 -14.45
CA PHE A 282 0.40 -2.02 -13.85
C PHE A 282 -1.01 -2.05 -14.42
N LEU A 283 -1.46 -0.98 -15.08
CA LEU A 283 -2.75 -0.94 -15.74
C LEU A 283 -2.92 -2.08 -16.75
N ILE A 284 -1.87 -2.46 -17.49
CA ILE A 284 -1.96 -3.58 -18.45
C ILE A 284 -2.21 -4.91 -17.74
N TYR A 285 -1.53 -5.17 -16.61
CA TYR A 285 -1.80 -6.35 -15.80
C TYR A 285 -3.22 -6.30 -15.24
N ILE A 286 -3.69 -5.11 -14.81
CA ILE A 286 -5.02 -4.95 -14.26
C ILE A 286 -6.09 -5.35 -15.28
N ILE A 287 -5.95 -4.87 -16.52
CA ILE A 287 -6.84 -5.19 -17.64
C ILE A 287 -6.74 -6.67 -18.00
N LEU A 288 -5.54 -7.22 -18.15
CA LEU A 288 -5.33 -8.63 -18.48
C LEU A 288 -5.88 -9.58 -17.41
N GLY A 289 -5.77 -9.20 -16.13
CA GLY A 289 -6.39 -9.93 -15.03
C GLY A 289 -7.92 -9.98 -15.15
N ALA A 290 -8.56 -8.87 -15.50
CA ALA A 290 -10.00 -8.83 -15.75
C ALA A 290 -10.39 -9.68 -16.98
N VAL A 291 -9.65 -9.59 -18.08
CA VAL A 291 -9.84 -10.40 -19.29
C VAL A 291 -9.73 -11.90 -18.97
N TYR A 292 -8.75 -12.28 -18.15
CA TYR A 292 -8.60 -13.65 -17.70
C TYR A 292 -9.82 -14.14 -16.91
N LEU A 293 -10.32 -13.36 -15.95
CA LEU A 293 -11.51 -13.70 -15.15
C LEU A 293 -12.77 -13.84 -16.02
N VAL A 294 -12.93 -13.00 -17.05
CA VAL A 294 -14.00 -13.12 -18.06
C VAL A 294 -13.86 -14.45 -18.82
N ARG A 295 -12.64 -14.78 -19.29
CA ARG A 295 -12.36 -16.01 -20.04
C ARG A 295 -12.69 -17.27 -19.25
N ILE A 296 -12.34 -17.32 -17.96
CA ILE A 296 -12.66 -18.46 -17.09
C ILE A 296 -14.10 -18.40 -16.52
N ARG A 297 -14.88 -17.36 -16.85
CA ARG A 297 -16.25 -17.11 -16.39
C ARG A 297 -16.38 -17.02 -14.87
N ALA A 298 -15.36 -16.49 -14.19
CA ALA A 298 -15.35 -16.31 -12.74
C ALA A 298 -16.02 -14.98 -12.34
N TRP A 299 -17.31 -14.83 -12.69
CA TRP A 299 -18.04 -13.55 -12.57
C TRP A 299 -18.04 -12.95 -11.17
N LEU A 300 -18.20 -13.76 -10.12
CA LEU A 300 -18.19 -13.25 -8.75
C LEU A 300 -16.81 -12.70 -8.35
N VAL A 301 -15.74 -13.38 -8.76
CA VAL A 301 -14.36 -12.92 -8.54
C VAL A 301 -14.09 -11.66 -9.34
N LEU A 302 -14.58 -11.58 -10.59
CA LEU A 302 -14.51 -10.38 -11.42
C LEU A 302 -15.25 -9.20 -10.78
N SER A 303 -16.45 -9.42 -10.23
CA SER A 303 -17.20 -8.39 -9.50
C SER A 303 -16.45 -7.92 -8.26
N GLY A 304 -15.83 -8.83 -7.48
CA GLY A 304 -14.99 -8.45 -6.35
C GLY A 304 -13.75 -7.66 -6.77
N TYR A 305 -13.11 -8.07 -7.87
CA TYR A 305 -11.94 -7.41 -8.46
C TYR A 305 -12.25 -5.98 -8.93
N ILE A 306 -13.31 -5.81 -9.73
CA ILE A 306 -13.77 -4.49 -10.20
C ILE A 306 -14.28 -3.66 -9.01
N GLY A 307 -15.06 -4.26 -8.11
CA GLY A 307 -15.61 -3.60 -6.94
C GLY A 307 -14.53 -3.02 -6.04
N PHE A 308 -13.43 -3.76 -5.81
CA PHE A 308 -12.27 -3.23 -5.09
C PHE A 308 -11.64 -2.05 -5.83
N ILE A 309 -11.44 -2.15 -7.15
CA ILE A 309 -10.87 -1.06 -7.96
C ILE A 309 -11.71 0.21 -7.82
N VAL A 310 -13.03 0.09 -8.01
CA VAL A 310 -13.95 1.22 -7.87
C VAL A 310 -13.92 1.78 -6.46
N LEU A 311 -13.97 0.92 -5.44
CA LEU A 311 -14.01 1.32 -4.04
C LEU A 311 -12.77 2.11 -3.61
N TYR A 312 -11.56 1.61 -3.88
CA TYR A 312 -10.37 2.35 -3.46
C TYR A 312 -10.17 3.63 -4.27
N HIS A 313 -10.56 3.65 -5.56
CA HIS A 313 -10.52 4.88 -6.33
C HIS A 313 -11.50 5.91 -5.77
N LEU A 314 -12.74 5.50 -5.49
CA LEU A 314 -13.74 6.39 -4.91
C LEU A 314 -13.22 7.01 -3.62
N VAL A 315 -12.67 6.20 -2.72
CA VAL A 315 -12.11 6.70 -1.45
C VAL A 315 -10.89 7.59 -1.68
N ALA A 316 -10.03 7.26 -2.65
CA ALA A 316 -8.89 8.11 -2.97
C ALA A 316 -9.30 9.51 -3.50
N HIS A 317 -10.42 9.61 -4.22
CA HIS A 317 -10.95 10.89 -4.71
C HIS A 317 -11.78 11.65 -3.66
N MET A 318 -12.12 11.02 -2.54
CA MET A 318 -12.75 11.70 -1.40
C MET A 318 -11.74 12.45 -0.52
N VAL A 319 -10.46 12.44 -0.87
CA VAL A 319 -9.36 13.09 -0.13
C VAL A 319 -8.56 13.98 -1.09
N TYR A 320 -8.14 15.15 -0.59
CA TYR A 320 -7.35 16.14 -1.36
C TYR A 320 -6.06 15.55 -1.98
N ASP A 321 -5.37 14.67 -1.26
CA ASP A 321 -4.17 13.99 -1.78
C ASP A 321 -4.53 12.68 -2.49
N THR A 322 -5.13 12.83 -3.67
CA THR A 322 -5.65 11.72 -4.46
C THR A 322 -4.54 10.76 -4.91
N SER A 323 -3.40 11.27 -5.42
CA SER A 323 -2.32 10.43 -5.93
C SER A 323 -1.70 9.55 -4.84
N ARG A 324 -1.46 10.11 -3.65
CA ARG A 324 -0.97 9.34 -2.49
C ARG A 324 -2.02 8.32 -2.03
N SER A 325 -3.28 8.73 -1.96
CA SER A 325 -4.40 7.86 -1.56
C SER A 325 -4.61 6.68 -2.51
N MET A 326 -4.47 6.89 -3.82
CA MET A 326 -4.52 5.81 -4.81
C MET A 326 -3.41 4.77 -4.60
N GLY A 327 -2.30 5.15 -3.95
CA GLY A 327 -1.24 4.24 -3.54
C GLY A 327 -1.75 3.08 -2.69
N TYR A 328 -2.77 3.27 -1.85
CA TYR A 328 -3.37 2.22 -1.00
C TYR A 328 -4.01 1.07 -1.79
N GLY A 329 -4.34 1.29 -3.07
CA GLY A 329 -4.85 0.25 -3.95
C GLY A 329 -3.81 -0.77 -4.43
N TYR A 330 -2.53 -0.64 -4.04
CA TYR A 330 -1.42 -1.40 -4.65
C TYR A 330 -1.56 -2.93 -4.58
N PHE A 331 -2.37 -3.48 -3.67
CA PHE A 331 -2.63 -4.93 -3.64
C PHE A 331 -3.24 -5.45 -4.94
N ILE A 332 -3.94 -4.60 -5.70
CA ILE A 332 -4.45 -4.97 -7.03
C ILE A 332 -3.33 -5.38 -7.98
N TYR A 333 -2.13 -4.83 -7.83
CA TYR A 333 -0.98 -5.18 -8.67
C TYR A 333 -0.58 -6.64 -8.50
N PHE A 334 -0.57 -7.14 -7.26
CA PHE A 334 -0.26 -8.55 -6.98
C PHE A 334 -1.37 -9.48 -7.47
N VAL A 335 -2.64 -9.08 -7.28
CA VAL A 335 -3.79 -9.85 -7.78
C VAL A 335 -3.73 -9.96 -9.30
N ALA A 336 -3.60 -8.83 -9.98
CA ALA A 336 -3.52 -8.73 -11.43
C ALA A 336 -2.34 -9.54 -12.00
N PHE A 337 -1.17 -9.39 -11.39
CA PHE A 337 0.04 -10.11 -11.78
C PHE A 337 -0.09 -11.62 -11.60
N GLY A 338 -0.69 -12.08 -10.50
CA GLY A 338 -0.95 -13.49 -10.25
C GLY A 338 -2.01 -14.11 -11.17
N LEU A 339 -3.02 -13.34 -11.57
CA LEU A 339 -3.97 -13.79 -12.59
C LEU A 339 -3.29 -13.87 -13.97
N CYS A 340 -2.43 -12.91 -14.30
CA CYS A 340 -1.69 -12.91 -15.56
C CYS A 340 -0.68 -14.05 -15.65
N SER A 341 0.00 -14.42 -14.56
CA SER A 341 0.94 -15.54 -14.55
C SER A 341 0.27 -16.90 -14.78
N GLN A 342 -1.02 -17.03 -14.44
CA GLN A 342 -1.85 -18.20 -14.76
C GLN A 342 -2.37 -18.19 -16.20
N PHE A 343 -2.44 -17.01 -16.81
CA PHE A 343 -3.03 -16.81 -18.14
C PHE A 343 -2.01 -16.88 -19.27
N LEU A 344 -0.84 -16.27 -19.07
CA LEU A 344 0.16 -16.06 -20.09
C LEU A 344 1.21 -17.17 -20.07
N SER A 345 1.79 -17.47 -21.24
CA SER A 345 2.99 -18.30 -21.30
C SER A 345 4.15 -17.61 -20.56
N ILE A 346 5.15 -18.40 -20.13
CA ILE A 346 6.36 -17.84 -19.50
C ILE A 346 7.06 -16.87 -20.45
N ALA A 347 7.12 -17.18 -21.75
CA ALA A 347 7.74 -16.33 -22.75
C ALA A 347 7.00 -14.98 -22.88
N ASP A 348 5.67 -14.99 -22.92
CA ASP A 348 4.88 -13.77 -23.05
C ASP A 348 4.90 -12.93 -21.77
N SER A 349 4.89 -13.59 -20.60
CA SER A 349 5.08 -12.92 -19.31
C SER A 349 6.44 -12.23 -19.24
N LYS A 350 7.52 -12.85 -19.76
CA LYS A 350 8.85 -12.23 -19.84
C LYS A 350 8.86 -11.03 -20.79
N LYS A 351 8.28 -11.16 -21.99
CA LYS A 351 8.16 -10.05 -22.95
C LYS A 351 7.41 -8.86 -22.35
N LEU A 352 6.28 -9.12 -21.71
CA LEU A 352 5.49 -8.09 -21.03
C LEU A 352 6.27 -7.43 -19.90
N MET A 353 7.01 -8.21 -19.10
CA MET A 353 7.87 -7.68 -18.05
C MET A 353 9.01 -6.82 -18.61
N TYR A 354 9.68 -7.24 -19.69
CA TYR A 354 10.71 -6.44 -20.35
C TYR A 354 10.15 -5.11 -20.85
N ALA A 355 8.99 -5.13 -21.52
CA ALA A 355 8.33 -3.91 -21.96
C ALA A 355 8.04 -2.98 -20.77
N ASN A 356 7.50 -3.52 -19.67
CA ASN A 356 7.23 -2.74 -18.46
C ASN A 356 8.49 -2.18 -17.80
N LEU A 357 9.59 -2.93 -17.78
CA LEU A 357 10.87 -2.46 -17.26
C LEU A 357 11.45 -1.32 -18.11
N ILE A 358 11.44 -1.45 -19.44
CA ILE A 358 11.89 -0.39 -20.35
C ILE A 358 11.06 0.88 -20.14
N ILE A 359 9.74 0.74 -20.13
CA ILE A 359 8.82 1.87 -19.89
C ILE A 359 9.10 2.49 -18.52
N THR A 360 9.29 1.68 -17.47
CA THR A 360 9.61 2.19 -16.13
C THR A 360 10.91 2.97 -16.14
N LEU A 361 11.99 2.43 -16.74
CA LEU A 361 13.30 3.07 -16.77
C LEU A 361 13.33 4.35 -17.63
N VAL A 362 12.54 4.42 -18.71
CA VAL A 362 12.51 5.58 -19.61
C VAL A 362 11.56 6.67 -19.10
N ILE A 363 10.37 6.32 -18.63
CA ILE A 363 9.34 7.30 -18.23
C ILE A 363 9.57 7.82 -16.81
N PHE A 364 10.13 7.02 -15.91
CA PHE A 364 10.35 7.44 -14.53
C PHE A 364 11.24 8.69 -14.37
N PRO A 365 12.40 8.79 -15.04
CA PRO A 365 13.20 10.03 -15.01
C PRO A 365 12.50 11.21 -15.68
N LEU A 366 11.73 10.96 -16.75
CA LEU A 366 11.03 12.03 -17.48
C LEU A 366 10.00 12.77 -16.63
N ARG A 367 9.33 12.09 -15.68
CA ARG A 367 8.41 12.77 -14.74
C ARG A 367 9.13 13.79 -13.88
N HIS A 368 10.32 13.46 -13.38
CA HIS A 368 11.10 14.42 -12.60
C HIS A 368 11.51 15.61 -13.45
N ILE A 369 11.93 15.39 -14.70
CA ILE A 369 12.35 16.47 -15.61
C ILE A 369 11.18 17.38 -16.06
N LEU A 370 9.98 16.80 -16.28
CA LEU A 370 8.84 17.55 -16.82
C LEU A 370 7.99 18.27 -15.76
N PHE A 371 8.12 17.87 -14.49
CA PHE A 371 7.30 18.39 -13.38
C PHE A 371 8.13 18.94 -12.21
N SER A 372 9.46 18.97 -12.32
CA SER A 372 10.34 19.85 -11.51
C SER A 372 10.46 21.20 -12.20
#